data_AF-A0A2V9BEG0-F1
#
_entry.id   AF-A0A2V9BEG0-F1
#
_cell.length_a   1.000
_cell.length_b   1.000
_cell.length_c   1.000
_cell.angle_alpha   90.00
_cell.angle_beta   90.00
_cell.angle_gamma   90.00
#
_symmetry.space_group_name_H-M   'P 1'
#
loop_
_entity.id
_entity.type
_entity.pdbx_description
1 polymer ?
#
loop_
_entity_poly.entity_id
_entity_poly.type
_entity_poly.pdbx_seq_one_letter_code
_entity_poly.pdbx_strand_id
1 'polypeptide(L)'
;MPAASPHKILEMSLDESPESSAAEINRFTAEDVASILRERGWLAGELSPAQAVWCEHAASLLGPHAAERSALAELLGLVFHYDAREILARVDSHAVLSRYGAREVLRELALLLLEGGSVTSDRFKEIVNHLKTKLAIRGRELFHPIRLALAGRAGEGELDRVILLLDEAAELSFAPPVKSARARILEFCAALD
;
A
#
# COMPACT_ATOMS: atom_id res chain seq x y z
N MET A 1 -14.59 -26.39 -58.78
CA MET A 1 -15.12 -26.40 -57.40
C MET A 1 -14.45 -27.53 -56.63
N PRO A 2 -14.09 -27.39 -55.33
CA PRO A 2 -13.42 -26.31 -54.60
C PRO A 2 -12.00 -26.78 -54.13
N ALA A 3 -10.96 -25.95 -54.23
CA ALA A 3 -10.38 -25.11 -53.17
C ALA A 3 -10.00 -25.87 -51.87
N ALA A 4 -8.69 -26.13 -51.69
CA ALA A 4 -8.09 -26.51 -50.41
C ALA A 4 -6.80 -25.68 -50.17
N SER A 5 -7.02 -24.43 -49.77
CA SER A 5 -6.18 -23.68 -48.82
C SER A 5 -7.21 -23.09 -47.85
N PRO A 6 -7.06 -23.23 -46.52
CA PRO A 6 -6.11 -22.39 -45.81
C PRO A 6 -5.58 -22.96 -44.47
N HIS A 7 -4.28 -22.83 -44.20
CA HIS A 7 -3.83 -22.64 -42.81
C HIS A 7 -3.26 -21.24 -42.69
N LYS A 8 -4.19 -20.31 -42.45
CA LYS A 8 -3.91 -18.98 -41.93
C LYS A 8 -3.34 -19.19 -40.54
N ILE A 9 -2.02 -19.08 -40.39
CA ILE A 9 -1.38 -18.90 -39.09
C ILE A 9 -1.89 -17.55 -38.61
N LEU A 10 -2.86 -17.59 -37.70
CA LEU A 10 -3.31 -16.42 -36.98
C LEU A 10 -2.17 -16.10 -36.02
N GLU A 11 -1.38 -15.09 -36.37
CA GLU A 11 -0.64 -14.27 -35.41
C GLU A 11 -1.60 -13.89 -34.29
N MET A 12 -1.46 -14.56 -33.15
CA MET A 12 -1.97 -14.06 -31.89
C MET A 12 -0.78 -13.37 -31.25
N SER A 13 -0.56 -12.13 -31.70
CA SER A 13 0.24 -11.16 -30.97
C SER A 13 -0.24 -11.18 -29.52
N LEU A 14 0.63 -11.66 -28.64
CA LEU A 14 0.49 -11.43 -27.22
C LEU A 14 0.45 -9.93 -27.06
N ASP A 15 -0.72 -9.43 -26.68
CA ASP A 15 -0.93 -8.06 -26.25
C ASP A 15 -0.15 -7.92 -24.92
N GLU A 16 1.17 -7.77 -25.04
CA GLU A 16 1.99 -7.10 -24.04
C GLU A 16 1.44 -5.68 -23.96
N SER A 17 0.40 -5.53 -23.15
CA SER A 17 0.04 -4.22 -22.63
C SER A 17 1.32 -3.66 -22.02
N PRO A 18 1.88 -2.56 -22.56
CA PRO A 18 3.01 -1.95 -21.93
C PRO A 18 2.51 -1.49 -20.57
N GLU A 19 3.02 -2.10 -19.51
CA GLU A 19 3.05 -1.47 -18.20
C GLU A 19 3.58 -0.06 -18.47
N SER A 20 2.68 0.92 -18.39
CA SER A 20 3.01 2.31 -18.60
C SER A 20 3.91 2.72 -17.44
N SER A 21 5.18 2.38 -17.56
CA SER A 21 6.28 3.00 -16.84
C SER A 21 6.49 4.40 -17.44
N ALA A 22 5.44 5.21 -17.42
CA ALA A 22 5.66 6.63 -17.22
C ALA A 22 6.18 6.72 -15.79
N ALA A 23 7.50 6.87 -15.64
CA ALA A 23 8.04 7.42 -14.41
C ALA A 23 7.43 8.83 -14.29
N GLU A 24 6.24 8.91 -13.70
CA GLU A 24 5.58 10.18 -13.45
C GLU A 24 6.55 11.01 -12.63
N ILE A 25 7.03 12.09 -13.25
CA ILE A 25 8.03 12.98 -12.68
C ILE A 25 7.46 13.47 -11.34
N ASN A 26 8.14 13.18 -10.23
CA ASN A 26 7.72 13.68 -8.95
C ASN A 26 7.72 15.22 -8.98
N ARG A 27 6.53 15.81 -8.90
CA ARG A 27 6.30 17.26 -8.88
C ARG A 27 6.14 17.84 -7.49
N PHE A 28 6.15 16.99 -6.46
CA PHE A 28 5.93 17.39 -5.07
C PHE A 28 7.24 17.37 -4.28
N THR A 29 7.32 18.29 -3.34
CA THR A 29 8.45 18.48 -2.44
C THR A 29 8.07 18.14 -1.01
N ALA A 30 9.07 18.09 -0.12
CA ALA A 30 8.82 17.99 1.32
C ALA A 30 7.98 19.14 1.87
N GLU A 31 8.09 20.34 1.27
CA GLU A 31 7.29 21.51 1.67
C GLU A 31 5.81 21.32 1.33
N ASP A 32 5.49 20.71 0.18
CA ASP A 32 4.11 20.37 -0.18
C ASP A 32 3.51 19.37 0.82
N VAL A 33 4.26 18.32 1.18
CA VAL A 33 3.84 17.34 2.19
C VAL A 33 3.62 18.03 3.53
N ALA A 34 4.61 18.78 4.01
CA ALA A 34 4.53 19.51 5.27
C ALA A 34 3.32 20.47 5.32
N SER A 35 3.04 21.16 4.21
CA SER A 35 1.86 22.02 4.06
C SER A 35 0.56 21.23 4.22
N ILE A 36 0.42 20.08 3.55
CA ILE A 36 -0.76 19.20 3.69
C ILE A 36 -0.91 18.73 5.14
N LEU A 37 0.18 18.27 5.76
CA LEU A 37 0.13 17.77 7.14
C LEU A 37 -0.37 18.87 8.11
N ARG A 38 0.09 20.13 7.95
CA ARG A 38 -0.39 21.24 8.79
C ARG A 38 -1.86 21.54 8.56
N GLU A 39 -2.32 21.60 7.31
CA GLU A 39 -3.73 21.85 6.98
C GLU A 39 -4.67 20.78 7.53
N ARG A 40 -4.22 19.52 7.55
CA ARG A 40 -4.96 18.37 8.09
C ARG A 40 -4.84 18.25 9.62
N GLY A 41 -4.04 19.11 10.26
CA GLY A 41 -3.79 19.07 11.70
C GLY A 41 -2.89 17.92 12.15
N TRP A 42 -2.15 17.29 11.23
CA TRP A 42 -1.25 16.14 11.49
C TRP A 42 0.12 16.52 12.08
N LEU A 43 0.39 17.82 12.13
CA LEU A 43 1.56 18.42 12.77
C LEU A 43 1.10 19.35 13.89
N ALA A 44 1.54 19.08 15.11
CA ALA A 44 1.20 19.88 16.29
C ALA A 44 2.04 21.16 16.46
N GLY A 45 3.00 21.42 15.55
CA GLY A 45 3.93 22.55 15.65
C GLY A 45 4.92 22.62 14.49
N GLU A 46 6.11 23.17 14.75
CA GLU A 46 7.20 23.20 13.78
C GLU A 46 7.70 21.79 13.45
N LEU A 47 8.15 21.58 12.22
CA LEU A 47 8.73 20.30 11.82
C LEU A 47 10.07 20.12 12.53
N SER A 48 10.22 18.98 13.21
CA SER A 48 11.53 18.50 13.60
C SER A 48 12.37 18.09 12.37
N PRO A 49 13.71 18.03 12.47
CA PRO A 49 14.55 17.54 11.38
C PRO A 49 14.18 16.14 10.89
N ALA A 50 13.79 15.24 11.80
CA ALA A 50 13.37 13.88 11.44
C ALA A 50 12.03 13.89 10.67
N GLN A 51 11.09 14.75 11.04
CA GLN A 51 9.83 14.92 10.29
C GLN A 51 10.06 15.56 8.92
N ALA A 52 11.06 16.45 8.78
CA ALA A 52 11.44 17.00 7.49
C ALA A 52 11.99 15.91 6.55
N VAL A 53 12.88 15.05 7.05
CA VAL A 53 13.38 13.87 6.32
C VAL A 53 12.24 12.94 5.92
N TRP A 54 11.30 12.67 6.84
CA TRP A 54 10.12 11.87 6.53
C TRP A 54 9.26 12.53 5.43
N CYS A 55 9.10 13.85 5.43
CA CYS A 55 8.35 14.57 4.39
C CYS A 55 9.04 14.47 3.02
N GLU A 56 10.37 14.53 2.96
CA GLU A 56 11.15 14.30 1.74
C GLU A 56 10.92 12.87 1.21
N HIS A 57 11.00 11.88 2.10
CA HIS A 57 10.78 10.49 1.77
C HIS A 57 9.34 10.25 1.26
N ALA A 58 8.33 10.77 1.97
CA ALA A 58 6.93 10.68 1.58
C ALA A 58 6.66 11.34 0.21
N ALA A 59 7.24 12.51 -0.06
CA ALA A 59 7.13 13.17 -1.36
C ALA A 59 7.70 12.30 -2.47
N SER A 60 8.89 11.69 -2.26
CA SER A 60 9.53 10.82 -3.25
C SER A 60 8.73 9.54 -3.55
N LEU A 61 8.07 8.98 -2.53
CA LEU A 61 7.35 7.72 -2.64
C LEU A 61 5.93 7.88 -3.18
N LEU A 62 5.22 8.93 -2.76
CA LEU A 62 3.81 9.13 -3.09
C LEU A 62 3.61 10.11 -4.26
N GLY A 63 4.53 11.05 -4.45
CA GLY A 63 4.42 12.11 -5.46
C GLY A 63 4.27 11.59 -6.90
N PRO A 64 5.05 10.58 -7.33
CA PRO A 64 4.87 9.91 -8.63
C PRO A 64 3.54 9.15 -8.81
N HIS A 65 2.69 9.10 -7.78
CA HIS A 65 1.41 8.40 -7.83
C HIS A 65 0.23 9.35 -7.54
N ALA A 66 0.50 10.66 -7.50
CA ALA A 66 -0.48 11.69 -7.24
C ALA A 66 -0.55 12.66 -8.42
N ALA A 67 -1.67 12.66 -9.16
CA ALA A 67 -1.86 13.59 -10.27
C ALA A 67 -1.90 15.06 -9.79
N GLU A 68 -2.41 15.28 -8.58
CA GLU A 68 -2.64 16.60 -7.98
C GLU A 68 -2.48 16.55 -6.44
N ARG A 69 -2.42 17.74 -5.82
CA ARG A 69 -2.17 17.89 -4.38
C ARG A 69 -3.24 17.20 -3.52
N SER A 70 -4.50 17.23 -3.95
CA SER A 70 -5.61 16.49 -3.33
C SER A 70 -5.33 14.99 -3.33
N ALA A 71 -4.90 14.41 -4.46
CA ALA A 71 -4.55 12.99 -4.54
C ALA A 71 -3.39 12.62 -3.60
N LEU A 72 -2.36 13.47 -3.50
CA LEU A 72 -1.28 13.29 -2.52
C LEU A 72 -1.81 13.34 -1.09
N ALA A 73 -2.70 14.30 -0.78
CA ALA A 73 -3.30 14.43 0.54
C ALA A 73 -4.15 13.21 0.92
N GLU A 74 -4.84 12.59 -0.05
CA GLU A 74 -5.59 11.35 0.18
C GLU A 74 -4.67 10.17 0.48
N LEU A 75 -3.54 10.04 -0.23
CA LEU A 75 -2.54 8.99 0.06
C LEU A 75 -1.89 9.19 1.43
N LEU A 76 -1.53 10.44 1.77
CA LEU A 76 -1.02 10.78 3.11
C LEU A 76 -2.07 10.47 4.19
N GLY A 77 -3.35 10.71 3.92
CA GLY A 77 -4.44 10.36 4.83
C GLY A 77 -4.46 8.90 5.26
N LEU A 78 -4.05 7.97 4.39
CA LEU A 78 -3.96 6.54 4.73
C LEU A 78 -2.83 6.24 5.75
N VAL A 79 -1.83 7.11 5.87
CA VAL A 79 -0.77 7.01 6.90
C VAL A 79 -1.27 7.50 8.27
N PHE A 80 -2.08 8.55 8.32
CA PHE A 80 -2.50 9.17 9.59
C PHE A 80 -3.86 8.67 10.10
N HIS A 81 -4.76 8.25 9.22
CA HIS A 81 -6.08 7.74 9.59
C HIS A 81 -6.16 6.23 9.39
N TYR A 82 -6.29 5.51 10.51
CA TYR A 82 -6.47 4.06 10.49
C TYR A 82 -7.35 3.60 11.64
N ASP A 83 -8.45 2.92 11.30
CA ASP A 83 -9.33 2.23 12.24
C ASP A 83 -9.79 0.91 11.59
N ALA A 84 -9.40 -0.21 12.19
CA ALA A 84 -9.71 -1.53 11.62
C ALA A 84 -11.21 -1.81 11.55
N ARG A 85 -12.00 -1.31 12.51
CA ARG A 85 -13.46 -1.55 12.54
C ARG A 85 -14.14 -0.76 11.44
N GLU A 86 -13.74 0.49 11.24
CA GLU A 86 -14.23 1.31 10.12
C GLU A 86 -13.90 0.68 8.78
N ILE A 87 -12.71 0.11 8.63
CA ILE A 87 -12.29 -0.59 7.41
C ILE A 87 -13.16 -1.83 7.20
N LEU A 88 -13.25 -2.70 8.20
CA LEU A 88 -13.99 -3.97 8.13
C LEU A 88 -15.50 -3.79 7.94
N ALA A 89 -16.07 -2.65 8.33
CA ALA A 89 -17.48 -2.34 8.11
C ALA A 89 -17.83 -2.01 6.63
N ARG A 90 -16.82 -1.84 5.76
CA ARG A 90 -17.04 -1.48 4.35
C ARG A 90 -17.31 -2.71 3.49
N VAL A 91 -18.23 -2.58 2.53
CA VAL A 91 -18.65 -3.66 1.63
C VAL A 91 -17.49 -4.17 0.76
N ASP A 92 -16.61 -3.29 0.30
CA ASP A 92 -15.43 -3.65 -0.49
C ASP A 92 -14.42 -4.51 0.30
N SER A 93 -14.30 -4.27 1.60
CA SER A 93 -13.47 -5.04 2.52
C SER A 93 -13.97 -6.47 2.64
N HIS A 94 -15.28 -6.67 2.78
CA HIS A 94 -15.88 -8.02 2.76
C HIS A 94 -15.63 -8.75 1.44
N ALA A 95 -15.69 -8.06 0.30
CA ALA A 95 -15.39 -8.66 -1.00
C ALA A 95 -13.93 -9.13 -1.11
N VAL A 96 -12.98 -8.43 -0.48
CA VAL A 96 -11.58 -8.86 -0.42
C VAL A 96 -11.42 -10.07 0.49
N LEU A 97 -12.02 -10.03 1.69
CA LEU A 97 -11.86 -11.07 2.72
C LEU A 97 -12.59 -12.37 2.38
N SER A 98 -13.59 -12.32 1.51
CA SER A 98 -14.32 -13.50 1.02
C SER A 98 -13.55 -14.26 -0.08
N ARG A 99 -12.47 -13.70 -0.61
CA ARG A 99 -11.64 -14.39 -1.61
C ARG A 99 -10.85 -15.52 -0.98
N TYR A 100 -10.63 -16.56 -1.77
CA TYR A 100 -9.80 -17.70 -1.38
C TYR A 100 -8.41 -17.23 -0.93
N GLY A 101 -7.94 -17.75 0.20
CA GLY A 101 -6.60 -17.46 0.72
C GLY A 101 -6.44 -16.11 1.44
N ALA A 102 -7.43 -15.23 1.43
CA ALA A 102 -7.28 -13.89 2.02
C ALA A 102 -6.98 -13.94 3.53
N ARG A 103 -7.66 -14.80 4.28
CA ARG A 103 -7.44 -14.98 5.72
C ARG A 103 -6.11 -15.66 6.01
N GLU A 104 -5.66 -16.58 5.15
CA GLU A 104 -4.35 -17.23 5.23
C GLU A 104 -3.22 -16.22 5.02
N VAL A 105 -3.35 -15.33 4.04
CA VAL A 105 -2.41 -14.23 3.80
C VAL A 105 -2.31 -13.33 5.03
N LEU A 106 -3.45 -12.92 5.60
CA LEU A 106 -3.47 -12.05 6.79
C LEU A 106 -2.84 -12.70 8.01
N ARG A 107 -3.14 -13.98 8.25
CA ARG A 107 -2.57 -14.75 9.36
C ARG A 107 -1.05 -14.85 9.23
N GLU A 108 -0.55 -15.19 8.05
CA GLU A 108 0.90 -15.30 7.83
C GLU A 108 1.60 -13.93 7.88
N LEU A 109 0.97 -12.89 7.31
CA LEU A 109 1.47 -11.53 7.40
C LEU A 109 1.60 -11.09 8.87
N ALA A 110 0.60 -11.38 9.71
CA ALA A 110 0.63 -11.05 11.13
C ALA A 110 1.82 -11.71 11.83
N LEU A 111 2.08 -13.01 11.58
CA LEU A 111 3.24 -13.71 12.16
C LEU A 111 4.56 -13.04 11.76
N LEU A 112 4.75 -12.73 10.48
CA LEU A 112 5.98 -12.11 9.98
C LEU A 112 6.22 -10.70 10.52
N LEU A 113 5.15 -9.93 10.74
CA LEU A 113 5.22 -8.58 11.32
C LEU A 113 5.39 -8.60 12.85
N LEU A 114 5.01 -9.69 13.52
CA LEU A 114 5.22 -9.86 14.96
C LEU A 114 6.63 -10.33 15.31
N GLU A 115 7.24 -11.15 14.44
CA GLU A 115 8.61 -11.65 14.59
C GLU A 115 9.67 -10.68 14.04
N GLY A 116 9.27 -9.79 13.12
CA GLY A 116 10.16 -8.86 12.43
C GLY A 116 10.30 -7.48 13.10
N GLY A 117 11.25 -6.69 12.59
CA GLY A 117 11.38 -5.26 12.88
C GLY A 117 10.60 -4.39 11.88
N SER A 118 10.96 -3.10 11.83
CA SER A 118 10.30 -2.09 10.99
C SER A 118 10.24 -2.50 9.51
N VAL A 119 9.13 -2.20 8.85
CA VAL A 119 8.83 -2.55 7.46
C VAL A 119 9.53 -1.58 6.50
N THR A 120 10.80 -1.87 6.22
CA THR A 120 11.56 -1.21 5.15
C THR A 120 11.20 -1.78 3.78
N SER A 121 11.67 -1.14 2.70
CA SER A 121 11.49 -1.64 1.33
C SER A 121 12.00 -3.08 1.14
N ASP A 122 13.15 -3.40 1.71
CA ASP A 122 13.73 -4.73 1.58
C ASP A 122 13.00 -5.74 2.46
N ARG A 123 12.62 -5.35 3.67
CA ARG A 123 11.80 -6.21 4.54
C ARG A 123 10.43 -6.50 3.94
N PHE A 124 9.79 -5.52 3.31
CA PHE A 124 8.51 -5.73 2.63
C PHE A 124 8.64 -6.71 1.46
N LYS A 125 9.71 -6.61 0.66
CA LYS A 125 10.01 -7.58 -0.40
C LYS A 125 10.22 -8.99 0.15
N GLU A 126 10.96 -9.14 1.25
CA GLU A 126 11.16 -10.42 1.93
C GLU A 126 9.82 -11.03 2.37
N ILE A 127 8.98 -10.24 3.05
CA ILE A 127 7.64 -10.65 3.51
C ILE A 127 6.81 -11.13 2.32
N VAL A 128 6.73 -10.34 1.25
CA VAL A 128 5.95 -10.68 0.04
C VAL A 128 6.48 -11.96 -0.62
N ASN A 129 7.79 -12.14 -0.72
CA ASN A 129 8.40 -13.33 -1.31
C ASN A 129 8.16 -14.59 -0.47
N HIS A 130 8.19 -14.45 0.86
CA HIS A 130 7.84 -15.53 1.77
C HIS A 130 6.37 -15.93 1.61
N LEU A 131 5.45 -14.96 1.58
CA LEU A 131 4.02 -15.22 1.38
C LEU A 131 3.74 -15.92 0.05
N LYS A 132 4.36 -15.45 -1.05
CA LYS A 132 4.26 -16.08 -2.38
C LYS A 132 4.71 -17.55 -2.35
N THR A 133 5.83 -17.81 -1.69
CA THR A 133 6.41 -19.16 -1.62
C THR A 133 5.57 -20.08 -0.75
N LYS A 134 5.18 -19.63 0.44
CA LYS A 134 4.47 -20.45 1.43
C LYS A 134 3.03 -20.76 1.01
N LEU A 135 2.33 -19.78 0.44
CA LEU A 135 0.90 -19.90 0.13
C LEU A 135 0.62 -20.22 -1.34
N ALA A 136 1.62 -20.10 -2.22
CA ALA A 136 1.46 -20.19 -3.67
C ALA A 136 0.43 -19.20 -4.27
N ILE A 137 0.15 -18.09 -3.57
CA ILE A 137 -0.78 -17.02 -3.98
C ILE A 137 0.01 -15.85 -4.59
N ARG A 138 -0.52 -15.24 -5.66
CA ARG A 138 0.13 -14.11 -6.37
C ARG A 138 -0.88 -13.03 -6.78
N GLY A 139 -0.36 -11.91 -7.29
CA GLY A 139 -1.18 -10.82 -7.83
C GLY A 139 -2.17 -10.27 -6.81
N ARG A 140 -3.38 -9.93 -7.26
CA ARG A 140 -4.41 -9.30 -6.43
C ARG A 140 -4.82 -10.13 -5.21
N GLU A 141 -4.82 -11.46 -5.32
CA GLU A 141 -5.16 -12.35 -4.21
C GLU A 141 -4.16 -12.25 -3.05
N LEU A 142 -2.89 -11.96 -3.35
CA LEU A 142 -1.88 -11.72 -2.34
C LEU A 142 -1.90 -10.27 -1.83
N PHE A 143 -1.90 -9.31 -2.74
CA PHE A 143 -1.67 -7.91 -2.38
C PHE A 143 -2.90 -7.21 -1.81
N HIS A 144 -4.12 -7.55 -2.26
CA HIS A 144 -5.32 -6.87 -1.76
C HIS A 144 -5.53 -7.08 -0.26
N PRO A 145 -5.41 -8.30 0.31
CA PRO A 145 -5.49 -8.48 1.76
C PRO A 145 -4.41 -7.71 2.53
N ILE A 146 -3.17 -7.69 2.04
CA ILE A 146 -2.07 -6.95 2.67
C ILE A 146 -2.38 -5.45 2.71
N ARG A 147 -2.74 -4.87 1.56
CA ARG A 147 -3.08 -3.44 1.43
C ARG A 147 -4.32 -3.08 2.24
N LEU A 148 -5.32 -3.93 2.24
CA LEU A 148 -6.52 -3.73 3.06
C LEU A 148 -6.17 -3.62 4.54
N ALA A 149 -5.37 -4.55 5.07
CA ALA A 149 -5.03 -4.59 6.48
C ALA A 149 -4.01 -3.52 6.90
N LEU A 150 -3.12 -3.08 6.01
CA LEU A 150 -2.06 -2.13 6.39
C LEU A 150 -2.32 -0.70 5.92
N ALA A 151 -2.90 -0.52 4.73
CA ALA A 151 -3.23 0.80 4.16
C ALA A 151 -4.72 1.17 4.29
N GLY A 152 -5.57 0.25 4.77
CA GLY A 152 -6.97 0.52 5.07
C GLY A 152 -7.93 0.48 3.88
N ARG A 153 -7.45 0.06 2.70
CA ARG A 153 -8.26 -0.25 1.52
C ARG A 153 -7.52 -1.21 0.60
N ALA A 154 -8.25 -1.94 -0.23
CA ALA A 154 -7.64 -2.63 -1.36
C ALA A 154 -7.42 -1.66 -2.52
N GLY A 155 -6.42 -1.92 -3.36
CA GLY A 155 -6.06 -1.04 -4.46
C GLY A 155 -4.75 -1.48 -5.11
N GLU A 156 -4.14 -0.59 -5.86
CA GLU A 156 -2.98 -0.87 -6.68
C GLU A 156 -1.65 -0.57 -5.95
N GLY A 157 -0.54 -0.54 -6.68
CA GLY A 157 0.82 -0.53 -6.13
C GLY A 157 1.21 0.69 -5.30
N GLU A 158 0.51 1.81 -5.45
CA GLU A 158 0.71 3.03 -4.66
C GLU A 158 0.46 2.80 -3.17
N LEU A 159 -0.42 1.85 -2.82
CA LEU A 159 -0.69 1.50 -1.43
C LEU A 159 0.48 0.78 -0.76
N ASP A 160 1.35 0.12 -1.53
CA ASP A 160 2.58 -0.43 -0.98
C ASP A 160 3.48 0.70 -0.47
N ARG A 161 3.44 1.88 -1.09
CA ARG A 161 4.24 3.05 -0.68
C ARG A 161 3.73 3.68 0.60
N VAL A 162 2.41 3.68 0.80
CA VAL A 162 1.80 4.04 2.08
C VAL A 162 2.31 3.14 3.20
N ILE A 163 2.37 1.82 2.96
CA ILE A 163 2.85 0.83 3.95
C ILE A 163 4.31 1.12 4.35
N LEU A 164 5.16 1.46 3.39
CA LEU A 164 6.58 1.75 3.62
C LEU A 164 6.84 3.02 4.46
N LEU A 165 5.84 3.89 4.61
CA LEU A 165 5.94 5.12 5.41
C LEU A 165 5.47 4.94 6.87
N LEU A 166 4.80 3.83 7.18
CA LEU A 166 4.09 3.66 8.46
C LEU A 166 5.02 3.62 9.67
N ASP A 167 6.07 2.79 9.60
CA ASP A 167 6.90 2.53 10.77
C ASP A 167 7.80 3.71 11.07
N GLU A 168 8.36 4.35 10.04
CA GLU A 168 9.10 5.61 10.18
C GLU A 168 8.20 6.70 10.78
N ALA A 169 6.95 6.84 10.30
CA ALA A 169 6.02 7.82 10.87
C ALA A 169 5.62 7.50 12.32
N ALA A 170 5.49 6.22 12.67
CA ALA A 170 5.12 5.77 14.01
C ALA A 170 6.21 6.04 15.06
N GLU A 171 7.47 6.16 14.64
CA GLU A 171 8.59 6.55 15.50
C GLU A 171 8.66 8.08 15.74
N LEU A 172 7.91 8.87 14.97
CA LEU A 172 7.90 10.33 15.01
C LEU A 172 6.71 10.89 15.80
N SER A 173 6.89 12.09 16.34
CA SER A 173 5.86 12.80 17.11
C SER A 173 4.87 13.55 16.22
N PHE A 174 4.04 12.82 15.48
CA PHE A 174 2.88 13.36 14.76
C PHE A 174 1.61 13.36 15.64
N ALA A 175 0.58 14.10 15.21
CA ALA A 175 -0.68 14.22 15.94
C ALA A 175 -1.89 14.05 15.00
N PRO A 176 -2.64 12.93 15.02
CA PRO A 176 -2.52 11.83 15.95
C PRO A 176 -1.24 11.01 15.72
N PRO A 177 -0.79 10.24 16.73
CA PRO A 177 0.29 9.28 16.54
C PRO A 177 -0.06 8.28 15.45
N VAL A 178 0.91 7.99 14.58
CA VAL A 178 0.74 7.02 13.49
C VAL A 178 0.90 5.60 14.03
N LYS A 179 0.00 4.70 13.60
CA LYS A 179 0.10 3.26 13.89
C LYS A 179 1.09 2.60 12.93
N SER A 180 2.10 1.92 13.49
CA SER A 180 3.03 1.06 12.74
C SER A 180 2.31 -0.09 12.04
N ALA A 181 2.93 -0.71 11.03
CA ALA A 181 2.41 -1.87 10.35
C ALA A 181 2.08 -3.02 11.32
N ARG A 182 2.94 -3.23 12.34
CA ARG A 182 2.70 -4.20 13.42
C ARG A 182 1.46 -3.85 14.24
N ALA A 183 1.25 -2.57 14.59
CA ALA A 183 0.06 -2.15 15.32
C ALA A 183 -1.21 -2.32 14.48
N ARG A 184 -1.16 -1.94 13.20
CA ARG A 184 -2.29 -2.05 12.27
C ARG A 184 -2.74 -3.48 12.04
N ILE A 185 -1.80 -4.42 11.80
CA ILE A 185 -2.17 -5.83 11.57
C ILE A 185 -2.77 -6.48 12.82
N LEU A 186 -2.26 -6.14 14.01
CA LEU A 186 -2.82 -6.62 15.28
C LEU A 186 -4.26 -6.13 15.49
N GLU A 187 -4.48 -4.84 15.27
CA GLU A 187 -5.82 -4.24 15.36
C GLU A 187 -6.76 -4.82 14.31
N PHE A 188 -6.28 -5.05 13.09
CA PHE A 188 -7.06 -5.66 12.01
C PHE A 188 -7.50 -7.07 12.34
N CYS A 189 -6.57 -7.92 12.78
CA CYS A 189 -6.86 -9.30 13.17
C CYS A 189 -7.82 -9.34 14.37
N ALA A 190 -7.61 -8.49 15.38
CA ALA A 190 -8.48 -8.43 16.56
C ALA A 190 -9.91 -7.95 16.25
N ALA A 191 -10.11 -7.21 15.17
CA ALA A 191 -11.43 -6.77 14.72
C ALA A 191 -12.09 -7.73 13.72
N LEU A 192 -11.33 -8.69 13.18
CA LEU A 192 -11.81 -9.71 12.23
C LEU A 192 -12.38 -10.95 12.94
N ASP A 193 -11.93 -11.22 14.16
CA ASP A 193 -12.41 -12.28 15.05
C ASP A 193 -13.84 -12.00 15.57
#